data_AF-A0A968BXH5-F1
#
_entry.id   AF-A0A968BXH5-F1
#
_cell.length_a   1.000
_cell.length_b   1.000
_cell.length_c   1.000
_cell.angle_alpha   90.00
_cell.angle_beta   90.00
_cell.angle_gamma   90.00
#
_symmetry.space_group_name_H-M   'P 1'
#
loop_
_entity.id
_entity.type
_entity.pdbx_description
1 polymer ?
#
loop_
_entity_poly.entity_id
_entity_poly.type
_entity_poly.pdbx_seq_one_letter_code
_entity_poly.pdbx_strand_id
1 'polypeptide(L)'
;MAWLTFVISSIILVIAAVKLAQYGDVIAVRTRLGGMFIGVLLLAGATSLPEMLTMINSFRAQTPGLAAGNMFGSNMFNMLLLA
;
A
#
# COMPACT_ATOMS: atom_id res chain seq x y z
N MET A 1 -2.93 11.20 22.95
CA MET A 1 -1.73 11.41 22.12
C MET A 1 -1.63 10.37 21.01
N ALA A 2 -1.55 9.07 21.32
CA ALA A 2 -1.42 8.00 20.32
C ALA A 2 -2.49 8.01 19.20
N TRP A 3 -3.76 8.23 19.53
CA TRP A 3 -4.84 8.33 18.53
C TRP A 3 -4.67 9.48 17.53
N LEU A 4 -4.14 10.62 18.00
CA LEU A 4 -3.94 11.80 17.17
C LEU A 4 -2.77 11.58 16.21
N THR A 5 -1.67 10.99 16.72
CA THR A 5 -0.54 10.54 15.90
C THR A 5 -0.97 9.50 14.87
N PHE A 6 -1.83 8.55 15.26
CA PHE A 6 -2.37 7.55 14.34
C PHE A 6 -3.14 8.21 13.19
N VAL A 7 -4.10 9.09 13.49
CA VAL A 7 -4.91 9.77 12.47
C VAL A 7 -4.05 10.58 11.51
N ILE A 8 -3.10 11.37 12.03
CA ILE A 8 -2.20 12.17 11.19
C ILE A 8 -1.34 11.28 10.30
N SER A 9 -0.73 10.24 10.86
CA SER A 9 0.10 9.29 10.11
C SER A 9 -0.71 8.54 9.05
N SER A 10 -1.93 8.13 9.35
CA SER A 10 -2.83 7.47 8.39
C SER A 10 -3.20 8.39 7.23
N ILE A 11 -3.52 9.67 7.49
CA ILE A 11 -3.81 10.65 6.43
C ILE A 11 -2.60 10.85 5.53
N ILE A 12 -1.42 11.06 6.12
CA ILE A 12 -0.16 11.22 5.37
C ILE A 12 0.12 9.98 4.51
N LEU A 13 -0.07 8.79 5.08
CA LEU A 13 0.16 7.53 4.39
C LEU A 13 -0.78 7.35 3.19
N VAL A 14 -2.07 7.68 3.33
CA VAL A 14 -3.05 7.62 2.22
C VAL A 14 -2.65 8.60 1.11
N ILE A 15 -2.31 9.84 1.44
CA ILE A 15 -1.88 10.84 0.46
C ILE A 15 -0.61 10.37 -0.27
N ALA A 16 0.36 9.84 0.46
CA ALA A 16 1.60 9.31 -0.10
C ALA A 16 1.35 8.14 -1.06
N ALA A 17 0.50 7.17 -0.67
CA ALA A 17 0.15 6.03 -1.49
C ALA A 17 -0.54 6.44 -2.81
N VAL A 18 -1.49 7.38 -2.74
CA VAL A 18 -2.18 7.92 -3.93
C VAL A 18 -1.20 8.63 -4.87
N LYS A 19 -0.29 9.46 -4.31
CA LYS A 19 0.73 10.14 -5.11
C LYS A 19 1.72 9.16 -5.74
N LEU A 20 2.10 8.12 -5.02
CA LEU A 20 2.99 7.08 -5.54
C LEU A 20 2.38 6.37 -6.76
N ALA A 21 1.10 6.01 -6.70
CA ALA A 21 0.38 5.41 -7.83
C ALA A 21 0.34 6.36 -9.04
N GLN A 22 -0.01 7.63 -8.82
CA GLN A 22 -0.02 8.66 -9.88
C GLN A 22 1.33 8.82 -10.57
N TYR A 23 2.42 8.82 -9.80
CA TYR A 23 3.77 8.91 -10.38
C TYR A 23 4.17 7.62 -11.09
N GLY A 24 3.72 6.46 -10.62
CA GLY A 24 3.89 5.19 -11.31
C GLY A 24 3.28 5.20 -12.70
N ASP A 25 2.06 5.71 -12.84
CA ASP A 25 1.39 5.86 -14.14
C ASP A 25 2.16 6.82 -15.07
N VAL A 26 2.64 7.96 -14.54
CA VAL A 26 3.44 8.91 -15.32
C VAL A 26 4.73 8.25 -15.83
N ILE A 27 5.41 7.47 -14.99
CA ILE A 27 6.62 6.73 -15.38
C ILE A 27 6.29 5.70 -16.46
N ALA A 28 5.18 4.97 -16.34
CA ALA A 28 4.72 4.00 -17.33
C ALA A 28 4.53 4.66 -18.71
N VAL A 29 3.85 5.81 -18.74
CA VAL A 29 3.60 6.57 -19.98
C VAL A 29 4.89 7.10 -20.58
N ARG A 30 5.80 7.64 -19.77
CA ARG A 30 7.03 8.29 -20.25
C ARG A 30 8.09 7.30 -20.74
N THR A 31 8.14 6.11 -20.17
CA THR A 31 9.14 5.09 -20.52
C THR A 31 8.75 4.28 -21.76
N ARG A 32 7.51 4.41 -22.27
CA ARG A 32 6.95 3.58 -23.37
C ARG A 32 7.07 2.07 -23.13
N LEU A 33 7.38 1.65 -21.90
CA LEU A 33 7.32 0.28 -21.46
C LEU A 33 5.84 -0.06 -21.43
N GLY A 34 5.39 -0.88 -22.38
CA GLY A 34 3.98 -1.06 -22.76
C GLY A 34 3.06 -0.90 -21.56
N GLY A 35 2.19 0.12 -21.60
CA GLY A 35 1.54 0.69 -20.40
C GLY A 35 0.84 -0.32 -19.49
N MET A 36 0.53 -1.51 -20.01
CA MET A 36 0.03 -2.64 -19.24
C MET A 36 1.06 -3.24 -18.26
N PHE A 37 2.32 -3.43 -18.64
CA PHE A 37 3.29 -4.15 -17.80
C PHE A 37 3.74 -3.29 -16.61
N ILE A 38 4.19 -2.06 -16.87
CA ILE A 38 4.56 -1.14 -15.79
C ILE A 38 3.32 -0.63 -15.06
N GLY A 39 2.22 -0.35 -15.76
CA GLY A 39 0.97 0.07 -15.12
C GLY A 39 0.49 -0.95 -14.11
N VAL A 40 0.39 -2.24 -14.48
CA VAL A 40 -0.05 -3.29 -13.55
C VAL A 40 0.96 -3.51 -12.43
N LEU A 41 2.26 -3.55 -12.73
CA LEU A 41 3.27 -3.88 -11.73
C LEU A 41 3.53 -2.73 -10.73
N LEU A 42 3.59 -1.49 -11.20
CA LEU A 42 3.71 -0.32 -10.32
C LEU A 42 2.40 -0.02 -9.59
N LEU A 43 1.24 -0.19 -10.23
CA LEU A 43 -0.04 0.02 -9.55
C LEU A 43 -0.24 -1.02 -8.44
N ALA A 44 -0.07 -2.31 -8.75
CA ALA A 44 -0.17 -3.38 -7.75
C ALA A 44 0.87 -3.21 -6.63
N GLY A 45 2.10 -2.81 -6.99
CA GLY A 45 3.14 -2.50 -6.01
C GLY A 45 2.81 -1.30 -5.14
N ALA A 46 2.28 -0.22 -5.71
CA ALA A 46 1.96 1.02 -4.99
C ALA A 46 0.78 0.83 -4.02
N THR A 47 -0.23 0.03 -4.39
CA THR A 47 -1.37 -0.27 -3.51
C THR A 47 -0.98 -1.18 -2.35
N SER A 48 -0.04 -2.12 -2.55
CA SER A 48 0.40 -3.05 -1.51
C SER A 48 1.66 -2.65 -0.75
N LEU A 49 2.30 -1.55 -1.14
CA LEU A 49 3.45 -1.00 -0.45
C LEU A 49 3.18 -0.69 1.03
N PRO A 50 2.06 -0.03 1.39
CA PRO A 50 1.76 0.27 2.78
C PRO A 50 1.61 -0.98 3.65
N GLU A 51 0.98 -2.02 3.10
CA GLU A 51 0.75 -3.30 3.77
C GLU A 51 2.08 -4.02 4.02
N MET A 52 2.97 -4.01 3.03
CA MET A 52 4.33 -4.54 3.17
C MET A 52 5.11 -3.80 4.26
N LEU A 53 5.01 -2.47 4.31
CA LEU A 53 5.65 -1.67 5.35
C LEU A 53 5.09 -2.00 6.74
N THR A 54 3.77 -2.15 6.87
CA THR A 54 3.13 -2.57 8.14
C THR A 54 3.67 -3.93 8.58
N MET A 55 3.75 -4.90 7.67
CA MET A 55 4.32 -6.22 7.97
C MET A 55 5.76 -6.14 8.49
N ILE A 56 6.64 -5.41 7.77
CA ILE A 56 8.05 -5.26 8.18
C ILE A 56 8.15 -4.63 9.57
N ASN A 57 7.33 -3.61 9.85
CA ASN A 57 7.31 -2.96 11.16
C ASN A 57 6.77 -3.88 12.26
N SER A 58 5.75 -4.69 11.99
CA SER A 58 5.21 -5.68 12.93
C SER A 58 6.24 -6.74 13.33
N PHE A 59 7.06 -7.20 12.39
CA PHE A 59 8.17 -8.12 12.71
C PHE A 59 9.22 -7.44 13.59
N ARG A 60 9.59 -6.19 13.29
CA ARG A 60 10.52 -5.41 14.13
C ARG A 60 9.98 -5.13 15.53
N ALA A 61 8.67 -4.93 15.65
CA ALA A 61 7.98 -4.72 16.91
C ALA A 61 7.68 -6.02 17.67
N GLN A 62 8.22 -7.18 17.25
CA GLN A 62 7.98 -8.50 17.84
C GLN A 62 6.48 -8.86 17.97
N THR A 63 5.65 -8.34 17.07
CA THR A 63 4.19 -8.53 17.07
C THR A 63 3.73 -9.17 15.74
N PRO A 64 4.16 -10.41 15.45
CA PRO A 64 3.85 -11.07 14.17
C PRO A 64 2.35 -11.28 13.95
N GLY A 65 1.54 -11.32 15.02
CA GLY A 65 0.08 -11.36 14.92
C GLY A 65 -0.52 -10.16 14.17
N LEU A 66 0.10 -8.97 14.26
CA LEU A 66 -0.30 -7.80 13.48
C LEU A 66 -0.01 -7.98 12.00
N ALA A 67 1.10 -8.62 11.63
CA ALA A 67 1.42 -8.92 10.24
C ALA A 67 0.40 -9.88 9.63
N ALA A 68 0.06 -10.96 10.36
CA ALA A 68 -0.96 -11.91 9.93
C ALA A 68 -2.34 -11.24 9.79
N GLY A 69 -2.75 -10.46 10.79
CA GLY A 69 -4.01 -9.71 10.76
C GLY A 69 -4.05 -8.72 9.59
N ASN A 70 -2.95 -8.04 9.29
CA ASN A 70 -2.83 -7.14 8.15
C ASN A 70 -2.98 -7.89 6.82
N MET A 71 -2.28 -9.03 6.62
CA MET A 71 -2.38 -9.81 5.37
C MET A 71 -3.77 -10.37 5.11
N PHE A 72 -4.39 -11.01 6.12
CA PHE A 72 -5.72 -11.59 5.95
C PHE A 72 -6.78 -10.49 5.84
N GLY A 73 -6.67 -9.45 6.66
CA GLY A 73 -7.60 -8.32 6.67
C GLY A 73 -7.59 -7.55 5.35
N SER A 74 -6.43 -7.19 4.80
CA SER A 74 -6.35 -6.44 3.55
C SER A 74 -6.88 -7.25 2.36
N ASN A 75 -6.57 -8.56 2.29
CA ASN A 75 -7.08 -9.43 1.24
C ASN A 75 -8.60 -9.63 1.32
N MET A 76 -9.15 -9.82 2.52
CA MET A 76 -10.61 -9.90 2.71
C MET A 76 -11.29 -8.58 2.35
N PHE A 77 -10.70 -7.45 2.73
CA PHE A 77 -11.23 -6.13 2.39
C PHE A 77 -11.19 -5.86 0.90
N ASN A 78 -10.09 -6.23 0.22
CA ASN A 78 -9.98 -6.15 -1.24
C ASN A 78 -11.03 -7.02 -1.93
N MET A 79 -11.26 -8.26 -1.46
CA MET A 79 -12.35 -9.09 -1.97
C MET A 79 -13.71 -8.42 -1.78
N LEU A 80 -13.97 -7.80 -0.62
CA LEU A 80 -15.25 -7.16 -0.35
C LEU A 80 -15.48 -5.89 -1.18
N LEU A 81 -14.42 -5.16 -1.52
CA LEU A 81 -14.49 -3.96 -2.36
C LEU A 81 -14.59 -4.25 -3.86
N LEU A 82 -13.97 -5.36 -4.31
CA LEU A 82 -13.84 -5.70 -5.74
C LEU A 82 -14.83 -6.78 -6.21
N ALA A 83 -15.41 -7.57 -5.29
CA ALA A 83 -16.49 -8.51 -5.59
C ALA A 83 -17.83 -7.79 -5.71
#